data_AF-A0A1G8FG12-F1
#
_entry.id   AF-A0A1G8FG12-F1
#
_cell.length_a   1.000
_cell.length_b   1.000
_cell.length_c   1.000
_cell.angle_alpha   90.00
_cell.angle_beta   90.00
_cell.angle_gamma   90.00
#
_symmetry.space_group_name_H-M   'P 1'
#
loop_
_entity.id
_entity.type
_entity.pdbx_description
1 polymer ?
#
loop_
_entity_poly.entity_id
_entity_poly.type
_entity_poly.pdbx_seq_one_letter_code
_entity_poly.pdbx_strand_id
1 'polypeptide(L)' 'MHHSARAHTDEVIAKLCEELNATETFFPRSGLRLIFKLGSS' A
#
# COMPACT_ATOMS: atom_id res chain seq x y z
N MET A 1 -5.70 -24.63 5.48
CA MET A 1 -5.10 -23.49 6.23
C MET A 1 -4.23 -22.57 5.35
N HIS A 2 -4.53 -22.39 4.05
CA HIS A 2 -3.76 -21.47 3.18
C HIS A 2 -4.47 -20.15 2.88
N HIS A 3 -5.80 -20.10 3.01
CA HIS A 3 -6.57 -18.88 2.75
C HIS A 3 -6.45 -17.84 3.87
N SER A 4 -6.45 -18.28 5.13
CA SER A 4 -6.35 -17.38 6.30
C SER A 4 -5.00 -16.67 6.39
N ALA A 5 -3.90 -17.36 6.02
CA ALA A 5 -2.57 -16.75 6.01
C ALA A 5 -2.44 -15.66 4.93
N ARG A 6 -3.13 -15.81 3.80
CA ARG A 6 -3.15 -14.79 2.74
C ARG A 6 -3.97 -13.59 3.16
N ALA A 7 -5.15 -13.78 3.75
CA ALA A 7 -5.98 -12.68 4.25
C ALA A 7 -5.25 -11.82 5.30
N HIS A 8 -4.59 -12.45 6.28
CA HIS A 8 -3.79 -11.72 7.27
C HIS A 8 -2.61 -11.00 6.62
N THR A 9 -1.97 -11.60 5.61
CA THR A 9 -0.86 -10.96 4.91
C THR A 9 -1.35 -9.74 4.10
N ASP A 10 -2.49 -9.85 3.44
CA ASP A 10 -3.10 -8.78 2.66
C ASP A 10 -3.50 -7.60 3.56
N GLU A 11 -4.05 -7.87 4.75
CA GLU A 11 -4.37 -6.84 5.75
C GLU A 11 -3.13 -6.07 6.22
N VAL A 12 -2.03 -6.79 6.50
CA VAL A 12 -0.77 -6.16 6.93
C VAL A 12 -0.16 -5.31 5.81
N ILE A 13 -0.19 -5.80 4.57
CA ILE A 13 0.33 -5.04 3.42
C ILE A 13 -0.57 -3.83 3.13
N ALA A 14 -1.89 -3.97 3.25
CA ALA A 14 -2.82 -2.85 3.13
C ALA A 14 -2.51 -1.75 4.15
N LYS A 15 -2.25 -2.14 5.41
CA LYS A 15 -1.89 -1.18 6.46
C LYS A 15 -0.59 -0.46 6.18
N LEU A 16 0.44 -1.19 5.74
CA LEU A 16 1.70 -0.60 5.31
C LEU A 16 1.51 0.38 4.14
N CYS A 17 0.66 0.05 3.17
CA CYS A 17 0.35 0.96 2.06
C CYS A 17 -0.31 2.25 2.55
N GLU A 18 -1.22 2.18 3.53
CA GLU A 18 -1.81 3.38 4.15
C GLU A 18 -0.74 4.26 4.81
N GLU A 19 0.12 3.66 5.63
CA GLU A 19 1.18 4.38 6.35
C GLU A 19 2.16 5.06 5.39
N LEU A 20 2.58 4.36 4.34
CA LEU A 20 3.44 4.92 3.30
C LEU A 20 2.75 6.07 2.55
N ASN A 21 1.47 5.92 2.21
CA ASN A 21 0.69 6.97 1.56
C ASN A 21 0.44 8.19 2.47
N ALA A 22 0.44 8.03 3.79
CA ALA A 22 0.29 9.12 4.75
C ALA A 22 1.53 10.03 4.82
N THR A 23 2.70 9.54 4.38
CA THR A 23 3.92 10.37 4.25
C THR A 23 3.87 11.36 3.09
N GLU A 24 2.86 11.26 2.22
CA GLU A 24 2.63 12.14 1.07
C GLU A 24 3.88 12.39 0.23
N THR A 25 4.48 11.33 -0.32
CA THR A 25 5.66 11.48 -1.17
C THR A 25 5.32 12.20 -2.48
N PHE A 26 5.81 13.43 -2.64
CA PHE A 26 5.60 14.26 -3.82
C PHE A 26 6.85 14.37 -4.71
N PHE A 27 6.63 14.36 -6.02
CA PHE A 27 7.68 14.63 -7.01
C PHE A 27 7.75 16.13 -7.33
N PRO A 28 8.87 16.82 -7.01
CA PRO A 28 8.93 18.27 -6.95
C PRO A 28 8.75 18.98 -8.30
N ARG A 29 8.96 18.28 -9.42
CA ARG A 29 8.90 18.86 -10.77
C ARG A 29 7.62 18.56 -11.54
N SER A 30 6.88 17.55 -11.12
CA SER A 30 5.67 17.10 -11.81
C SER A 30 4.41 17.31 -10.99
N GLY A 31 4.52 17.63 -9.69
CA GLY A 31 3.38 17.72 -8.78
C GLY A 31 2.66 16.39 -8.59
N LEU A 32 3.25 15.28 -9.04
CA LEU A 32 2.70 13.95 -8.89
C LEU A 32 2.95 13.45 -7.47
N ARG A 33 1.99 12.67 -6.95
CA ARG A 33 2.10 11.99 -5.66
C ARG A 33 2.28 10.49 -5.88
N LEU A 34 3.21 9.88 -5.16
CA LEU A 34 3.37 8.44 -5.15
C LEU A 34 2.23 7.79 -4.34
N ILE A 35 1.59 6.77 -4.92
CA ILE A 35 0.50 6.02 -4.28
C ILE A 35 0.84 4.53 -4.27
N PHE A 36 0.94 3.94 -3.09
CA PHE A 36 1.04 2.49 -2.90
C PHE A 36 -0.35 1.88 -2.84
N LYS A 37 -0.57 0.78 -3.58
CA LYS A 37 -1.84 0.02 -3.59
C LYS A 37 -1.53 -1.47 -3.55
N LEU A 38 -2.34 -2.21 -2.78
CA LEU A 38 -2.33 -3.66 -2.84
C LEU A 38 -2.92 -4.10 -4.19
N GLY A 39 -2.17 -4.93 -4.94
CA GLY A 39 -2.63 -5.47 -6.21
C GLY A 39 -3.71 -6.53 -6.00
N SER A 40 -4.75 -6.51 -6.83
CA SER A 40 -5.72 -7.61 -6.91
C SER A 40 -5.12 -8.71 -7.80
N SER A 41 -5.05 -9.95 -7.27
CA SER A 41 -4.64 -11.13 -8.03
C SER A 41 -5.72 -11.60 -9.00
#